data_AF-A0A418GJU9-F1
#
_entry.id   AF-A0A418GJU9-F1
#
_cell.length_a   1.000
_cell.length_b   1.000
_cell.length_c   1.000
_cell.angle_alpha   90.00
_cell.angle_beta   90.00
_cell.angle_gamma   90.00
#
_symmetry.space_group_name_H-M   'P 1'
#
loop_
_entity.id
_entity.type
_entity.pdbx_description
1 polymer ?
#
loop_
_entity_poly.entity_id
_entity_poly.type
_entity_poly.pdbx_seq_one_letter_code
_entity_poly.pdbx_strand_id
1 'polypeptide(L)'
;MNVNYLNDSDLDFLQHCSEEQLANFARLLTHNEKGKTRLSSVLMRNELFKSMEGHPERHRRNWQLIAGELQHFGGDSIANKLRGHGKLYRAILLDVSKRLKLKADKEMSTFEIEQQLLEQFLRNTWKKMDEEHKQE
;
A
#
# COMPACT_ATOMS: atom_id res chain seq x y z
N MET A 1 5.03 -11.42 -14.89
CA MET A 1 4.64 -10.01 -14.66
C MET A 1 5.76 -9.39 -13.87
N ASN A 2 6.38 -8.33 -14.37
CA ASN A 2 7.38 -7.60 -13.61
C ASN A 2 6.67 -6.57 -12.73
N VAL A 3 7.14 -6.42 -11.49
CA VAL A 3 6.77 -5.26 -10.68
C VAL A 3 7.54 -4.07 -11.24
N ASN A 4 6.88 -3.27 -12.08
CA ASN A 4 7.47 -2.04 -12.59
C ASN A 4 7.01 -0.89 -11.70
N TYR A 5 7.96 -0.35 -10.93
CA TYR A 5 7.74 0.89 -10.18
C TYR A 5 7.58 2.06 -11.16
N LEU A 6 6.46 2.78 -11.06
CA LEU A 6 6.28 4.07 -11.69
C LEU A 6 6.90 5.11 -10.76
N ASN A 7 7.88 5.88 -11.24
CA ASN A 7 8.55 6.88 -10.41
C ASN A 7 7.55 7.86 -9.79
N ASP A 8 7.61 8.01 -8.47
CA ASP A 8 6.60 8.71 -7.68
C ASP A 8 7.24 9.34 -6.44
N SER A 9 7.39 10.67 -6.46
CA SER A 9 8.03 11.41 -5.36
C SER A 9 7.30 11.26 -4.03
N ASP A 10 6.00 10.96 -4.06
CA ASP A 10 5.23 10.75 -2.84
C ASP A 10 5.56 9.39 -2.16
N LEU A 11 6.31 8.51 -2.84
CA LEU A 11 6.78 7.23 -2.30
C LEU A 11 8.28 7.19 -2.03
N ASP A 12 9.03 8.26 -2.36
CA ASP A 12 10.49 8.29 -2.19
C ASP A 12 10.91 8.13 -0.73
N PHE A 13 10.06 8.48 0.23
CA PHE A 13 10.34 8.29 1.65
C PHE A 13 10.59 6.82 2.03
N LEU A 14 10.08 5.86 1.24
CA LEU A 14 10.28 4.43 1.48
C LEU A 14 11.77 4.02 1.46
N GLN A 15 12.62 4.75 0.73
CA GLN A 15 14.06 4.50 0.71
C GLN A 15 14.73 4.77 2.07
N HIS A 16 14.08 5.55 2.93
CA HIS A 16 14.57 5.92 4.26
C HIS A 16 13.96 5.06 5.38
N CYS A 17 13.02 4.16 5.05
CA CYS A 17 12.43 3.23 6.02
C CYS A 17 13.43 2.14 6.44
N SER A 18 13.29 1.67 7.67
CA SER A 18 14.06 0.52 8.16
C SER A 18 13.67 -0.76 7.42
N GLU A 19 14.54 -1.78 7.49
CA GLU A 19 14.26 -3.11 6.97
C GLU A 19 12.96 -3.69 7.56
N GLU A 20 12.76 -3.53 8.87
CA GLU A 20 11.58 -4.01 9.58
C GLU A 20 10.30 -3.30 9.12
N GLN A 21 10.34 -1.98 8.96
CA GLN A 21 9.20 -1.20 8.46
C GLN A 21 8.80 -1.66 7.06
N LEU A 22 9.77 -1.82 6.16
CA LEU A 22 9.51 -2.27 4.80
C LEU A 22 9.07 -3.74 4.75
N ALA A 23 9.58 -4.61 5.62
CA ALA A 23 9.14 -6.00 5.73
C ALA A 23 7.67 -6.09 6.18
N ASN A 24 7.30 -5.32 7.21
CA ASN A 24 5.92 -5.24 7.68
C ASN A 24 4.99 -4.69 6.59
N PHE A 25 5.42 -3.64 5.88
CA PHE A 25 4.65 -3.07 4.79
C PHE A 25 4.47 -4.05 3.62
N ALA A 26 5.56 -4.69 3.17
CA ALA A 26 5.50 -5.72 2.13
C ALA A 26 4.57 -6.87 2.52
N ARG A 27 4.59 -7.30 3.79
CA ARG A 27 3.70 -8.35 4.29
C ARG A 27 2.23 -7.94 4.20
N LEU A 28 1.88 -6.70 4.57
CA LEU A 28 0.50 -6.17 4.46
C LEU A 28 -0.01 -6.21 3.01
N LEU A 29 0.86 -5.88 2.04
CA LEU A 29 0.52 -5.89 0.63
C LEU A 29 0.40 -7.31 0.05
N THR A 30 1.24 -8.24 0.52
CA THR A 30 1.40 -9.55 -0.12
C THR A 30 0.64 -10.68 0.57
N HIS A 31 0.16 -10.50 1.80
CA HIS A 31 -0.53 -11.54 2.57
C HIS A 31 -1.94 -11.12 2.98
N ASN A 32 -2.80 -12.11 3.22
CA ASN A 32 -4.11 -11.91 3.82
C ASN A 32 -4.06 -12.04 5.35
N GLU A 33 -5.20 -11.81 6.01
CA GLU A 33 -5.33 -11.87 7.48
C GLU A 33 -4.97 -13.26 8.06
N LYS A 34 -5.11 -14.32 7.25
CA LYS A 34 -4.72 -15.70 7.63
C LYS A 34 -3.23 -15.98 7.38
N GLY A 35 -2.44 -14.97 7.01
CA GLY A 35 -1.02 -15.10 6.71
C GLY A 35 -0.72 -15.84 5.40
N LYS A 36 -1.72 -16.08 4.53
CA LYS A 36 -1.49 -16.69 3.22
C LYS A 36 -1.11 -15.64 2.19
N THR A 37 -0.13 -15.95 1.35
CA THR A 37 0.27 -15.11 0.23
C THR A 37 -0.90 -14.90 -0.73
N ARG A 38 -1.11 -13.67 -1.16
CA ARG A 38 -2.14 -13.28 -2.13
C ARG A 38 -1.75 -13.76 -3.52
N LEU A 39 -2.68 -14.40 -4.22
CA LEU A 39 -2.48 -14.85 -5.60
C LEU A 39 -2.21 -13.71 -6.58
N SER A 40 -2.66 -12.51 -6.26
CA SER A 40 -2.41 -11.30 -7.05
C SER A 40 -1.03 -10.71 -6.82
N SER A 41 -0.25 -11.20 -5.84
CA SER A 41 1.04 -10.59 -5.52
C SER A 41 2.05 -10.82 -6.63
N VAL A 42 2.59 -9.72 -7.14
CA VAL A 42 3.62 -9.74 -8.18
C VAL A 42 5.01 -9.69 -7.54
N LEU A 43 5.15 -8.98 -6.41
CA LEU A 43 6.36 -8.96 -5.59
C LEU A 43 6.83 -10.36 -5.19
N MET A 44 5.91 -11.20 -4.72
CA MET A 44 6.25 -12.59 -4.32
C MET A 44 6.62 -13.49 -5.50
N ARG A 45 6.39 -13.03 -6.73
CA ARG A 45 6.79 -13.72 -7.97
C ARG A 45 8.02 -13.09 -8.63
N ASN A 46 8.53 -11.98 -8.10
CA ASN A 46 9.68 -11.28 -8.65
C ASN A 46 10.99 -12.03 -8.34
N GLU A 47 11.75 -12.38 -9.37
CA GLU A 47 12.96 -13.20 -9.23
C GLU A 47 14.09 -12.49 -8.46
N LEU A 48 14.26 -11.16 -8.63
CA LEU A 48 15.23 -10.39 -7.85
C LEU A 48 14.87 -10.41 -6.37
N PHE A 49 13.60 -10.15 -6.04
CA PHE A 49 13.13 -10.15 -4.66
C PHE A 49 13.23 -11.54 -4.00
N LYS A 50 13.02 -12.62 -4.75
CA LYS A 50 13.22 -14.01 -4.27
C LYS A 50 14.68 -14.35 -4.07
N SER A 51 15.56 -13.93 -4.98
CA SER A 51 17.00 -14.22 -4.89
C SER A 51 17.67 -13.68 -3.63
N MET A 52 17.01 -12.72 -2.96
CA MET A 52 17.45 -12.09 -1.73
C MET A 52 16.77 -12.63 -0.47
N GLU A 53 16.09 -13.77 -0.57
CA GLU A 53 15.53 -14.45 0.60
C GLU A 53 16.63 -14.79 1.64
N GLY A 54 16.36 -14.48 2.90
CA GLY A 54 17.34 -14.61 4.00
C GLY A 54 18.37 -13.47 4.09
N HIS A 55 18.44 -12.54 3.12
CA HIS A 55 19.37 -11.41 3.19
C HIS A 55 18.88 -10.35 4.21
N PRO A 56 19.77 -9.82 5.09
CA PRO A 56 19.38 -8.87 6.14
C PRO A 56 18.91 -7.50 5.64
N GLU A 57 19.12 -7.20 4.36
CA GLU A 57 18.69 -5.94 3.72
C GLU A 57 17.73 -6.19 2.55
N ARG A 58 17.00 -7.30 2.60
CA ARG A 58 16.13 -7.75 1.50
C ARG A 58 15.18 -6.64 1.05
N HIS A 59 14.51 -6.00 2.00
CA HIS A 59 13.44 -5.04 1.73
C HIS A 59 14.00 -3.66 1.42
N ARG A 60 15.00 -3.18 2.18
CA ARG A 60 15.63 -1.87 1.92
C ARG A 60 16.23 -1.76 0.52
N ARG A 61 16.93 -2.79 0.06
CA ARG A 61 17.50 -2.82 -1.30
C ARG A 61 16.45 -2.96 -2.41
N ASN A 62 15.22 -3.35 -2.06
CA ASN A 62 14.13 -3.58 -3.00
C ASN A 62 12.90 -2.70 -2.71
N TRP A 63 13.08 -1.54 -2.08
CA TRP A 63 11.97 -0.66 -1.71
C TRP A 63 11.11 -0.25 -2.93
N GLN A 64 11.73 -0.09 -4.11
CA GLN A 64 11.02 0.19 -5.36
C GLN A 64 10.11 -0.96 -5.80
N LEU A 65 10.50 -2.21 -5.56
CA LEU A 65 9.62 -3.36 -5.84
C LEU A 65 8.44 -3.38 -4.86
N ILE A 66 8.64 -2.96 -3.61
CA ILE A 66 7.54 -2.85 -2.62
C ILE A 66 6.60 -1.70 -3.01
N ALA A 67 7.15 -0.54 -3.41
CA ALA A 67 6.38 0.58 -3.93
C ALA A 67 5.59 0.18 -5.18
N GLY A 68 6.21 -0.54 -6.12
CA GLY A 68 5.53 -1.06 -7.30
C GLY A 68 4.40 -2.03 -6.95
N GLU A 69 4.56 -2.89 -5.93
CA GLU A 69 3.48 -3.74 -5.44
C GLU A 69 2.29 -2.90 -4.93
N LEU A 70 2.56 -1.84 -4.15
CA LEU A 70 1.53 -0.89 -3.70
C LEU A 70 0.82 -0.23 -4.89
N GLN A 71 1.57 0.22 -5.90
CA GLN A 71 1.01 0.90 -7.07
C GLN A 71 0.08 -0.01 -7.90
N HIS A 72 0.25 -1.33 -7.80
CA HIS A 72 -0.62 -2.33 -8.41
C HIS A 72 -1.68 -2.89 -7.45
N PHE A 73 -1.60 -2.54 -6.17
CA PHE A 73 -2.50 -3.00 -5.13
C PHE A 73 -3.89 -2.39 -5.30
N GLY A 74 -4.95 -3.20 -5.14
CA GLY A 74 -6.34 -2.72 -5.03
C GLY A 74 -7.07 -2.35 -6.33
N GLY A 75 -6.49 -2.58 -7.50
CA GLY A 75 -7.20 -2.51 -8.79
C GLY A 75 -7.79 -3.87 -9.18
N ASP A 76 -8.92 -3.88 -9.89
CA ASP A 76 -9.32 -5.07 -10.65
C ASP A 76 -8.12 -5.53 -11.47
N SER A 77 -7.67 -6.76 -11.25
CA SER A 77 -6.46 -7.29 -11.89
C SER A 77 -6.53 -7.15 -13.43
N ILE A 78 -7.74 -7.12 -13.99
CA ILE A 78 -8.04 -6.87 -15.40
C ILE A 78 -7.78 -5.41 -15.80
N ALA A 79 -8.22 -4.42 -15.00
CA ALA A 79 -7.99 -3.00 -15.25
C ALA A 79 -6.51 -2.62 -15.12
N ASN A 80 -5.78 -3.26 -14.21
CA ASN A 80 -4.33 -3.08 -14.09
C ASN A 80 -3.57 -3.71 -15.28
N LYS A 81 -4.05 -4.85 -15.78
CA LYS A 81 -3.48 -5.52 -16.96
C LYS A 81 -3.70 -4.73 -18.26
N LEU A 82 -4.80 -3.98 -18.38
CA LEU A 82 -5.06 -3.07 -19.51
C LEU A 82 -4.22 -1.78 -19.44
N ARG A 83 -4.01 -1.24 -18.24
CA ARG A 83 -3.23 0.00 -18.02
C ARG A 83 -1.72 -0.20 -18.20
N GLY A 84 -1.21 -1.41 -17.96
CA GLY A 84 0.20 -1.76 -18.18
C GLY A 84 1.18 -1.19 -17.14
N HIS A 85 0.74 -0.28 -16.28
CA HIS A 85 1.52 0.29 -15.17
C HIS A 85 0.65 0.51 -13.92
N GLY A 86 1.32 0.65 -12.77
CA GLY A 86 0.70 0.97 -11.49
C GLY A 86 0.14 2.40 -11.44
N LYS A 87 -0.68 2.71 -10.42
CA LYS A 87 -1.18 4.07 -10.18
C LYS A 87 -0.18 4.86 -9.32
N LEU A 88 -0.09 6.17 -9.54
CA LEU A 88 0.56 7.07 -8.59
C LEU A 88 -0.12 6.95 -7.22
N TYR A 89 0.67 7.04 -6.15
CA TYR A 89 0.22 6.92 -4.77
C TYR A 89 -0.89 7.90 -4.45
N ARG A 90 -0.73 9.16 -4.87
CA ARG A 90 -1.78 10.17 -4.79
C ARG A 90 -3.11 9.73 -5.39
N ALA A 91 -3.10 9.07 -6.55
CA ALA A 91 -4.31 8.57 -7.19
C ALA A 91 -4.94 7.42 -6.39
N ILE A 92 -4.13 6.57 -5.75
CA ILE A 92 -4.60 5.53 -4.82
C ILE A 92 -5.30 6.18 -3.62
N LEU A 93 -4.69 7.21 -3.01
CA LEU A 93 -5.30 7.92 -1.88
C LEU A 93 -6.63 8.58 -2.25
N LEU A 94 -6.73 9.19 -3.44
CA LEU A 94 -7.99 9.75 -3.95
C LEU A 94 -9.06 8.66 -4.15
N ASP A 95 -8.68 7.52 -4.72
CA ASP A 95 -9.61 6.38 -4.90
C ASP A 95 -10.11 5.84 -3.55
N VAL A 96 -9.23 5.71 -2.56
CA VAL A 96 -9.61 5.28 -1.20
C VAL A 96 -10.53 6.33 -0.55
N SER A 97 -10.19 7.61 -0.66
CA SER A 97 -11.02 8.72 -0.15
C SER A 97 -12.42 8.70 -0.75
N LYS A 98 -12.52 8.49 -2.07
CA LYS A 98 -13.80 8.34 -2.77
C LYS A 98 -14.61 7.14 -2.26
N ARG A 99 -13.96 5.99 -2.05
CA ARG A 99 -14.61 4.79 -1.47
C ARG A 99 -15.13 5.04 -0.05
N LEU A 100 -14.41 5.82 0.73
CA LEU A 100 -14.80 6.23 2.09
C LEU A 100 -15.76 7.44 2.12
N LYS A 101 -16.16 7.95 0.95
CA LYS A 101 -17.03 9.14 0.80
C LYS A 101 -16.48 10.41 1.48
N LEU A 102 -15.16 10.52 1.55
CA LEU A 102 -14.47 11.73 2.03
C LEU A 102 -14.44 12.80 0.94
N LYS A 103 -14.45 14.07 1.35
CA LYS A 103 -14.35 15.22 0.44
C LYS A 103 -12.89 15.55 0.12
N ALA A 104 -12.15 14.56 -0.39
CA ALA A 104 -10.82 14.80 -0.94
C ALA A 104 -10.95 15.33 -2.37
N ASP A 105 -10.38 16.50 -2.63
CA ASP A 105 -10.36 17.11 -3.97
C ASP A 105 -8.97 16.94 -4.63
N LYS A 106 -8.96 16.98 -5.96
CA LYS A 106 -7.75 16.87 -6.79
C LYS A 106 -6.73 17.99 -6.56
N GLU A 107 -7.16 19.14 -6.04
CA GLU A 107 -6.30 20.30 -5.75
C GLU A 107 -5.55 20.19 -4.41
N MET A 108 -5.98 19.31 -3.50
CA MET A 108 -5.31 19.11 -2.22
C MET A 108 -3.92 18.50 -2.41
N SER A 109 -2.94 18.77 -1.57
CA SER A 109 -1.66 18.04 -1.56
C SER A 109 -1.83 16.56 -1.16
N THR A 110 -0.82 15.72 -1.42
CA THR A 110 -0.83 14.31 -0.97
C THR A 110 -0.92 14.23 0.56
N PHE A 111 -0.14 15.06 1.26
CA PHE A 111 -0.16 15.19 2.71
C PHE A 111 -1.55 15.50 3.26
N GLU A 112 -2.27 16.47 2.68
CA GLU A 112 -3.62 16.82 3.15
C GLU A 112 -4.63 15.66 2.98
N ILE A 113 -4.48 14.86 1.93
CA ILE A 113 -5.32 13.67 1.74
C ILE A 113 -4.99 12.59 2.78
N GLU A 114 -3.70 12.37 3.06
CA GLU A 114 -3.26 11.43 4.11
C GLU A 114 -3.80 11.82 5.49
N GLN A 115 -3.72 13.11 5.84
CA GLN A 115 -4.27 13.61 7.11
C GLN A 115 -5.77 13.31 7.24
N GLN A 116 -6.56 13.60 6.19
CA GLN A 116 -7.99 13.28 6.21
C GLN A 116 -8.27 11.78 6.34
N LEU A 117 -7.50 10.93 5.64
CA LEU A 117 -7.65 9.48 5.73
C LEU A 117 -7.29 8.95 7.13
N LEU A 118 -6.21 9.47 7.72
CA LEU A 118 -5.79 9.11 9.07
C LEU A 118 -6.82 9.54 10.11
N GLU A 119 -7.32 10.78 10.03
CA GLU A 119 -8.40 11.25 10.90
C GLU A 119 -9.64 10.37 10.79
N GLN A 120 -10.04 10.00 9.57
CA GLN A 120 -11.19 9.14 9.36
C GLN A 120 -10.96 7.74 9.95
N PHE A 121 -9.77 7.18 9.79
CA PHE A 121 -9.40 5.92 10.42
C PHE A 121 -9.50 6.00 11.95
N LEU A 122 -8.91 7.03 12.57
CA LEU A 122 -8.95 7.24 14.02
C LEU A 122 -10.38 7.38 14.54
N ARG A 123 -11.23 8.19 13.86
CA ARG A 123 -12.65 8.36 14.20
C ARG A 123 -13.41 7.03 14.14
N ASN A 124 -13.14 6.21 13.14
CA ASN A 124 -13.80 4.91 13.01
C ASN A 124 -13.36 3.92 14.10
N THR A 125 -12.07 3.90 14.43
CA THR A 125 -11.53 3.06 15.51
C THR A 125 -12.12 3.47 16.86
N TRP A 126 -12.16 4.77 17.16
CA TRP A 126 -12.76 5.29 18.39
C TRP A 126 -14.23 4.89 18.53
N LYS A 127 -15.03 5.11 17.47
CA LYS A 127 -16.45 4.73 17.48
C LYS A 127 -16.66 3.23 17.72
N LYS A 128 -15.82 2.36 17.16
CA LYS A 128 -15.94 0.91 17.39
C LYS A 128 -15.66 0.52 18.84
N MET A 129 -14.65 1.12 19.45
CA MET A 129 -14.34 0.91 20.87
C MET A 129 -15.50 1.37 21.76
N ASP A 130 -16.13 2.51 21.46
CA ASP A 130 -17.27 3.01 22.24
C ASP A 130 -18.49 2.07 22.14
N GLU A 131 -18.72 1.44 20.99
CA GLU A 131 -19.86 0.52 20.81
C GLU A 131 -19.63 -0.85 21.45
N GLU A 132 -18.40 -1.37 21.44
CA GLU A 132 -18.05 -2.63 22.13
C GLU A 132 -18.28 -2.51 23.64
N HIS A 133 -17.89 -1.39 24.27
CA HIS A 133 -18.13 -1.15 25.69
C HIS A 133 -19.60 -0.88 26.07
N LYS A 134 -20.47 -0.54 25.10
CA LYS A 134 -21.92 -0.37 25.36
C LYS A 134 -22.70 -1.68 25.30
N GLN A 135 -22.10 -2.76 24.78
CA GLN A 135 -22.72 -4.07 24.68
C GLN A 135 -22.39 -4.99 25.86
N GLU A 136 -21.55 -4.54 26.80
CA GLU A 136 -21.32 -5.14 28.13
C GLU A 136 -22.21 -4.49 29.19
#